data_AF-A0A7S1SIZ0-F1
#
_entry.id   AF-A0A7S1SIZ0-F1
#
_cell.length_a   1.000
_cell.length_b   1.000
_cell.length_c   1.000
_cell.angle_alpha   90.00
_cell.angle_beta   90.00
_cell.angle_gamma   90.00
#
_symmetry.space_group_name_H-M   'P 1'
#
loop_
_entity.id
_entity.type
_entity.pdbx_description
1 polymer ?
#
loop_
_entity_poly.entity_id
_entity_poly.type
_entity_poly.pdbx_seq_one_letter_code
_entity_poly.pdbx_strand_id
1 'polypeptide(L)'
;VASVLQSCLRGAKLDMAALYAREGGAPIEQLSTALAARPVEELGAAEALQGVVWTDSMRRMYTLLERCWRHAEPALLVGQTGAGKTTVCQMAAMMRGQKLHIINCNQHTETSDFLG
;
A
#
# COMPACT_ATOMS: atom_id res chain seq x y z
N VAL A 1 -11.64 4.74 -12.73
CA VAL A 1 -10.21 4.37 -12.52
C VAL A 1 -9.63 3.60 -13.71
N ALA A 2 -10.28 2.54 -14.22
CA ALA A 2 -9.82 1.86 -15.44
C ALA A 2 -9.77 2.80 -16.66
N SER A 3 -10.79 3.64 -16.83
CA SER A 3 -10.85 4.70 -17.86
C SER A 3 -9.73 5.73 -17.77
N VAL A 4 -9.27 6.06 -16.56
CA VAL A 4 -8.21 7.07 -16.32
C VAL A 4 -6.85 6.48 -16.69
N LEU A 5 -6.55 5.25 -16.23
CA LEU A 5 -5.31 4.55 -16.57
C LEU A 5 -5.19 4.31 -18.08
N GLN A 6 -6.31 3.98 -18.73
CA GLN A 6 -6.36 3.77 -20.18
C GLN A 6 -6.26 5.07 -20.99
N SER A 7 -6.69 6.20 -20.42
CA SER A 7 -6.50 7.54 -20.99
C SER A 7 -5.03 7.98 -20.96
N CYS A 8 -4.31 7.69 -19.87
CA CYS A 8 -2.89 7.97 -19.76
C CYS A 8 -2.02 7.07 -20.65
N LEU A 9 -2.46 5.83 -20.91
CA LEU A 9 -1.74 4.81 -21.67
C LEU A 9 -2.35 4.64 -23.07
N ARG A 10 -2.22 5.66 -23.94
CA ARG A 10 -2.77 5.64 -25.31
C ARG A 10 -2.31 4.40 -26.09
N GLY A 11 -3.25 3.54 -26.48
CA GLY A 11 -3.03 2.41 -27.38
C GLY A 11 -2.79 1.05 -26.72
N ALA A 12 -2.63 0.97 -25.40
CA ALA A 12 -2.51 -0.30 -24.69
C ALA A 12 -3.88 -0.80 -24.21
N LYS A 13 -4.29 -2.01 -24.61
CA LYS A 13 -5.38 -2.73 -23.91
C LYS A 13 -4.85 -3.17 -22.55
N LEU A 14 -5.16 -2.41 -21.50
CA LEU A 14 -4.81 -2.80 -20.13
C LEU A 14 -5.74 -3.91 -19.66
N ASP A 15 -5.22 -5.12 -19.58
CA ASP A 15 -5.82 -6.17 -18.77
C ASP A 15 -5.44 -5.93 -17.30
N MET A 16 -6.37 -5.31 -16.58
CA MET A 16 -6.19 -4.96 -15.17
C MET A 16 -6.08 -6.20 -14.27
N ALA A 17 -6.78 -7.28 -14.62
CA ALA A 17 -6.70 -8.52 -13.87
C ALA A 17 -5.31 -9.14 -14.03
N ALA A 18 -4.78 -9.20 -15.25
CA ALA A 18 -3.42 -9.69 -15.51
C ALA A 18 -2.34 -8.78 -14.89
N LEU A 19 -2.52 -7.46 -14.95
CA LEU A 19 -1.59 -6.49 -14.37
C LEU A 19 -1.45 -6.68 -12.86
N TYR A 20 -2.58 -6.76 -12.16
CA TYR A 20 -2.60 -6.88 -10.70
C TYR A 20 -2.35 -8.31 -10.22
N ALA A 21 -2.62 -9.34 -11.04
CA ALA A 21 -2.27 -10.72 -10.70
C ALA A 21 -0.75 -10.96 -10.74
N ARG A 22 -0.04 -10.41 -11.75
CA ARG A 22 1.42 -10.57 -11.88
C ARG A 22 2.20 -9.86 -10.78
N GLU A 23 1.76 -8.68 -10.36
CA GLU A 23 2.42 -7.91 -9.30
C GLU A 23 1.83 -8.17 -7.90
N GLY A 24 0.65 -8.78 -7.78
CA GLY A 24 -0.06 -8.94 -6.52
C GLY A 24 0.05 -10.30 -5.84
N GLY A 25 0.60 -11.33 -6.50
CA GLY A 25 0.86 -12.66 -5.89
C GLY A 25 2.16 -12.74 -5.10
N ALA A 26 3.27 -12.30 -5.70
CA ALA A 26 4.59 -12.28 -5.08
C ALA A 26 4.68 -11.51 -3.74
N PRO A 27 3.91 -10.42 -3.53
CA PRO A 27 3.90 -9.70 -2.27
C PRO A 27 3.45 -10.50 -1.06
N ILE A 28 2.59 -11.51 -1.21
CA ILE A 28 2.08 -12.31 -0.09
C ILE A 28 3.18 -13.22 0.47
N GLU A 29 3.90 -13.91 -0.42
CA GLU A 29 5.01 -14.76 -0.01
C GLU A 29 6.13 -13.91 0.60
N GLN A 30 6.42 -12.76 0.00
CA GLN A 30 7.37 -11.79 0.55
C GLN A 30 6.92 -11.23 1.90
N LEU A 31 5.63 -10.96 2.09
CA LEU A 31 5.09 -10.50 3.37
C LEU A 31 5.22 -11.60 4.43
N SER A 32 4.85 -12.84 4.12
CA SER A 32 5.03 -13.97 5.05
C SER A 32 6.50 -14.19 5.44
N THR A 33 7.40 -14.03 4.47
CA THR A 33 8.84 -14.11 4.69
C THR A 33 9.35 -12.94 5.54
N ALA A 34 8.90 -11.72 5.23
CA ALA A 34 9.26 -10.52 5.98
C ALA A 34 8.72 -10.55 7.42
N LEU A 35 7.52 -11.09 7.62
CA LEU A 35 6.91 -11.34 8.93
C LEU A 35 7.72 -12.34 9.76
N ALA A 36 8.25 -13.39 9.13
CA ALA A 36 9.07 -14.41 9.80
C ALA A 36 10.49 -13.94 10.12
N ALA A 37 11.02 -12.96 9.37
CA ALA A 37 12.43 -12.54 9.45
C ALA A 37 12.71 -11.34 10.38
N ARG A 38 11.69 -10.73 11.03
CA ARG A 38 11.87 -9.47 11.77
C ARG A 38 12.08 -9.63 13.30
N PRO A 39 12.92 -8.75 13.91
CA PRO A 39 13.17 -8.73 15.34
C PRO A 39 11.93 -8.26 16.14
N VAL A 40 11.88 -8.68 17.41
CA VAL A 40 10.72 -8.63 18.32
C VAL A 40 10.20 -7.23 18.63
N GLU A 41 10.95 -6.17 18.33
CA GLU A 41 10.59 -4.78 18.65
C GLU A 41 9.56 -4.16 17.68
N GLU A 42 9.36 -4.73 16.49
CA GLU A 42 8.34 -4.29 15.52
C GLU A 42 7.14 -5.25 15.43
N LEU A 43 7.02 -6.19 16.37
CA LEU A 43 6.03 -7.28 16.33
C LEU A 43 4.58 -6.79 16.28
N GLY A 44 4.25 -5.65 16.90
CA GLY A 44 2.85 -5.19 16.97
C GLY A 44 2.23 -4.87 15.61
N ALA A 45 3.02 -4.37 14.66
CA ALA A 45 2.56 -4.16 13.27
C ALA A 45 2.56 -5.47 12.48
N ALA A 46 3.52 -6.36 12.77
CA ALA A 46 3.62 -7.68 12.16
C ALA A 46 2.41 -8.56 12.51
N GLU A 47 2.04 -8.63 13.78
CA GLU A 47 0.90 -9.39 14.30
C GLU A 47 -0.42 -8.91 13.67
N ALA A 48 -0.60 -7.60 13.53
CA ALA A 48 -1.78 -7.02 12.87
C ALA A 48 -1.90 -7.43 11.38
N LEU A 49 -0.79 -7.82 10.75
CA LEU A 49 -0.73 -8.23 9.35
C LEU A 49 -0.77 -9.75 9.13
N GLN A 50 -0.48 -10.57 10.15
CA GLN A 50 -0.50 -12.04 10.05
C GLN A 50 -1.86 -12.65 9.71
N GLY A 51 -2.96 -11.90 9.91
CA GLY A 51 -4.33 -12.34 9.60
C GLY A 51 -4.96 -11.67 8.38
N VAL A 52 -4.23 -10.86 7.62
CA VAL A 52 -4.85 -10.05 6.56
C VAL A 52 -5.09 -10.85 5.28
N VAL A 53 -6.35 -10.89 4.85
CA VAL A 53 -6.77 -11.48 3.58
C VAL A 53 -6.55 -10.50 2.43
N TRP A 54 -5.76 -10.91 1.44
CA TRP A 54 -5.47 -10.12 0.24
C TRP A 54 -6.61 -10.22 -0.78
N THR A 55 -7.55 -9.29 -0.67
CA THR A 55 -8.61 -9.11 -1.66
C THR A 55 -8.06 -8.50 -2.95
N ASP A 56 -8.78 -8.67 -4.07
CA ASP A 56 -8.40 -8.06 -5.36
C ASP A 56 -8.27 -6.53 -5.28
N SER A 57 -9.13 -5.90 -4.48
CA SER A 57 -9.07 -4.47 -4.20
C SER A 57 -7.77 -4.07 -3.51
N MET A 58 -7.30 -4.88 -2.55
CA MET A 58 -6.04 -4.67 -1.84
C MET A 58 -4.84 -4.88 -2.75
N ARG A 59 -4.83 -5.94 -3.58
CA ARG A 59 -3.79 -6.20 -4.58
C ARG A 59 -3.63 -5.01 -5.52
N ARG A 60 -4.75 -4.53 -6.05
CA ARG A 60 -4.79 -3.33 -6.90
C ARG A 60 -4.21 -2.11 -6.19
N MET A 61 -4.64 -1.84 -4.96
CA MET A 61 -4.20 -0.65 -4.22
C MET A 61 -2.70 -0.70 -3.91
N TYR A 62 -2.22 -1.88 -3.48
CA TYR A 62 -0.80 -2.14 -3.24
C TYR A 62 0.03 -1.90 -4.51
N THR A 63 -0.35 -2.51 -5.64
CA THR A 63 0.37 -2.36 -6.90
C THR A 63 0.46 -0.89 -7.34
N LEU A 64 -0.62 -0.12 -7.20
CA LEU A 64 -0.60 1.30 -7.55
C LEU A 64 0.30 2.10 -6.60
N LEU A 65 0.20 1.86 -5.30
CA LEU A 65 1.05 2.51 -4.29
C LEU A 65 2.54 2.22 -4.53
N GLU A 66 2.85 0.96 -4.85
CA GLU A 66 4.20 0.48 -5.11
C GLU A 66 4.80 1.14 -6.36
N ARG A 67 4.00 1.35 -7.41
CA ARG A 67 4.41 2.10 -8.60
C ARG A 67 4.65 3.57 -8.31
N CYS A 68 3.74 4.25 -7.61
CA CYS A 68 3.93 5.64 -7.21
C CYS A 68 5.25 5.77 -6.44
N TRP A 69 5.50 4.85 -5.50
CA TRP A 69 6.76 4.81 -4.77
C TRP A 69 7.98 4.61 -5.68
N ARG A 70 7.98 3.65 -6.61
CA ARG A 70 9.08 3.41 -7.56
C ARG A 70 9.41 4.65 -8.41
N HIS A 71 8.41 5.46 -8.70
CA HIS A 71 8.54 6.68 -9.50
C HIS A 71 8.70 7.95 -8.67
N ALA A 72 8.84 7.83 -7.33
CA ALA A 72 8.88 8.97 -6.41
C ALA A 72 7.69 9.94 -6.57
N GLU A 73 6.52 9.40 -6.90
CA GLU A 73 5.28 10.15 -7.05
C GLU A 73 4.47 10.13 -5.74
N PRO A 74 3.95 11.29 -5.28
CA PRO A 74 3.08 11.33 -4.10
C PRO A 74 1.75 10.63 -4.38
N ALA A 75 1.34 9.73 -3.49
CA ALA A 75 0.10 8.97 -3.62
C ALA A 75 -0.97 9.44 -2.62
N LEU A 76 -2.20 9.63 -3.10
CA LEU A 76 -3.38 9.92 -2.28
C LEU A 76 -4.38 8.76 -2.39
N LEU A 77 -4.66 8.09 -1.26
CA LEU A 77 -5.62 7.00 -1.20
C LEU A 77 -6.99 7.51 -0.71
N VAL A 78 -8.02 7.42 -1.57
CA VAL A 78 -9.38 7.89 -1.26
C VAL A 78 -10.37 6.72 -1.26
N GLY A 79 -11.28 6.67 -0.29
CA GLY A 79 -12.34 5.67 -0.20
C GLY A 79 -12.93 5.56 1.22
N GLN A 80 -13.93 4.69 1.42
CA GLN A 80 -14.57 4.48 2.73
C GLN A 80 -13.59 4.01 3.82
N THR A 81 -13.85 4.34 5.09
CA THR A 81 -13.13 3.76 6.23
C THR A 81 -13.29 2.24 6.23
N GLY A 82 -12.28 1.51 6.73
CA GLY A 82 -12.28 0.04 6.68
C GLY A 82 -11.95 -0.58 5.31
N ALA A 83 -11.82 0.20 4.24
CA ALA A 83 -11.44 -0.32 2.90
C ALA A 83 -9.96 -0.75 2.77
N GLY A 84 -9.21 -0.87 3.87
CA GLY A 84 -7.84 -1.39 3.86
C GLY A 84 -6.73 -0.41 3.48
N LYS A 85 -7.02 0.90 3.35
CA LYS A 85 -6.02 1.92 2.94
C LYS A 85 -4.82 2.00 3.89
N THR A 86 -5.07 2.12 5.20
CA THR A 86 -3.99 2.18 6.20
C THR A 86 -3.21 0.87 6.24
N THR A 87 -3.92 -0.25 6.14
CA THR A 87 -3.32 -1.59 6.15
C THR A 87 -2.38 -1.81 4.96
N VAL A 88 -2.74 -1.34 3.76
CA VAL A 88 -1.87 -1.47 2.58
C VAL A 88 -0.58 -0.65 2.72
N CYS A 89 -0.64 0.53 3.34
CA CYS A 89 0.55 1.33 3.63
C CYS A 89 1.48 0.63 4.63
N GLN A 90 0.91 0.02 5.67
CA GLN A 90 1.67 -0.78 6.65
C GLN A 90 2.35 -1.98 5.99
N MET A 91 1.64 -2.71 5.14
CA MET A 91 2.22 -3.82 4.36
C MET A 91 3.36 -3.34 3.45
N ALA A 92 3.15 -2.24 2.71
CA ALA A 92 4.16 -1.71 1.80
C ALA A 92 5.44 -1.30 2.53
N ALA A 93 5.32 -0.63 3.67
CA ALA A 93 6.47 -0.29 4.51
C ALA A 93 7.18 -1.54 5.03
N MET A 94 6.39 -2.53 5.53
CA MET A 94 6.92 -3.78 6.06
C MET A 94 7.71 -4.58 5.02
N MET A 95 7.15 -4.79 3.84
CA MET A 95 7.80 -5.54 2.77
C MET A 95 9.10 -4.88 2.29
N ARG A 96 9.21 -3.56 2.44
CA ARG A 96 10.40 -2.79 2.06
C ARG A 96 11.37 -2.60 3.23
N GLY A 97 11.03 -3.13 4.40
CA GLY A 97 11.80 -2.94 5.63
C GLY A 97 11.88 -1.48 6.09
N GLN A 98 10.96 -0.62 5.65
CA GLN A 98 10.97 0.81 5.96
C GLN A 98 10.10 1.11 7.19
N LYS A 99 10.51 2.12 7.96
CA LYS A 99 9.70 2.64 9.06
C LYS A 99 8.56 3.50 8.51
N LEU A 100 7.32 3.14 8.85
CA LEU A 100 6.14 3.94 8.51
C LEU A 100 5.86 4.95 9.62
N HIS A 101 5.95 6.24 9.30
CA HIS A 101 5.53 7.31 10.18
C HIS A 101 4.07 7.66 9.89
N ILE A 102 3.22 7.55 10.91
CA ILE A 102 1.79 7.85 10.80
C ILE A 102 1.52 9.11 11.60
N ILE A 103 0.94 10.10 10.94
CA ILE A 103 0.44 11.32 11.58
C ILE A 103 -1.07 11.31 11.42
N ASN A 104 -1.78 11.27 12.55
CA ASN A 104 -3.24 11.37 12.54
C ASN A 104 -3.63 12.84 12.46
N CYS A 105 -4.36 13.22 11.42
CA CYS A 105 -4.81 14.58 11.22
C CYS A 105 -6.24 14.74 11.74
N ASN A 106 -6.52 15.87 12.38
CA ASN A 106 -7.86 16.28 12.77
C ASN A 106 -8.11 17.74 12.33
N GLN A 107 -9.32 18.24 12.56
CA GLN A 107 -9.71 19.60 12.13
C GLN A 107 -8.90 20.75 12.77
N HIS A 108 -8.20 20.48 13.88
CA HIS A 108 -7.34 21.42 14.59
C HIS A 108 -5.85 21.17 14.32
N THR A 109 -5.51 20.21 13.45
CA THR A 109 -4.12 19.99 13.02
C THR A 109 -3.71 21.13 12.11
N GLU A 110 -2.67 21.88 12.50
CA GLU A 110 -2.18 23.04 11.76
C GLU A 110 -0.96 22.67 10.89
N THR A 111 -0.68 23.44 9.85
CA THR A 111 0.50 23.23 8.99
C THR A 111 1.81 23.34 9.78
N SER A 112 1.82 24.15 10.84
CA SER A 112 2.92 24.32 11.81
C SER A 112 3.25 23.01 12.53
N ASP A 113 2.30 22.11 12.76
CA ASP A 113 2.53 20.81 13.40
C ASP A 113 3.44 19.89 12.56
N PHE A 114 3.54 20.16 11.25
CA PHE A 114 4.38 19.40 10.32
C PHE A 114 5.76 20.04 10.07
N LEU A 115 5.94 21.30 10.47
CA LEU A 115 7.19 22.06 10.34
C LEU A 115 7.94 22.01 11.68
N GLY A 116 8.60 20.87 11.93
CA GLY A 116 9.52 20.65 13.05
C GLY A 116 10.88 20.22 12.55
#